data_AF-A0A382Y029-F1
#
_entry.id   AF-A0A382Y029-F1
#
_cell.length_a   1.000
_cell.length_b   1.000
_cell.length_c   1.000
_cell.angle_alpha   90.00
_cell.angle_beta   90.00
_cell.angle_gamma   90.00
#
_symmetry.space_group_name_H-M   'P 1'
#
loop_
_entity.id
_entity.type
_entity.pdbx_description
1 polymer ?
#
loop_
_entity_poly.entity_id
_entity_poly.type
_entity_poly.pdbx_seq_one_letter_code
_entity_poly.pdbx_strand_id
1 'polypeptide(L)' 'MASSTVNIIPVGGGKGGIGKSVISTNLALGIALSGQKVVLMDGDFGSSNLHALLGISHPLYGFQDLFINKKSPDS' A
#
# COMPACT_ATOMS: atom_id res chain seq x y z
N MET A 1 -3.19 16.43 -24.03
CA MET A 1 -2.71 15.81 -22.78
C MET A 1 -2.51 14.32 -23.06
N ALA A 2 -1.31 13.78 -22.87
CA ALA A 2 -1.09 12.34 -23.04
C ALA A 2 -1.83 11.57 -21.94
N SER A 3 -2.54 10.49 -22.30
CA SER A 3 -3.18 9.61 -21.34
C SER A 3 -2.09 8.90 -20.53
N SER A 4 -1.98 9.22 -19.24
CA SER A 4 -1.08 8.51 -18.33
C SER A 4 -1.74 7.18 -17.94
N THR A 5 -1.27 6.07 -18.53
CA THR A 5 -1.72 4.74 -18.14
C THR A 5 -1.20 4.41 -16.74
N VAL A 6 -2.10 4.03 -15.85
CA VAL A 6 -1.74 3.52 -14.52
C VAL A 6 -1.42 2.03 -14.64
N ASN A 7 -0.24 1.63 -14.17
CA ASN A 7 0.15 0.22 -14.08
C ASN A 7 -0.30 -0.35 -12.73
N ILE A 8 -1.02 -1.46 -12.75
CA ILE A 8 -1.50 -2.17 -11.54
C ILE A 8 -0.74 -3.49 -11.44
N ILE A 9 -0.05 -3.70 -10.31
CA ILE A 9 0.77 -4.89 -10.06
C ILE A 9 0.18 -5.65 -8.86
N PRO A 10 -0.63 -6.70 -9.06
CA PRO A 10 -1.12 -7.52 -7.97
C PRO A 10 0.01 -8.45 -7.46
N VAL A 11 0.23 -8.45 -6.15
CA VAL A 11 1.16 -9.37 -5.47
C VAL A 11 0.35 -10.29 -4.58
N GLY A 12 0.25 -11.57 -4.96
CA GLY A 12 -0.58 -12.57 -4.29
C GLY A 12 0.14 -13.89 -4.03
N GLY A 13 -0.50 -14.78 -3.26
CA GLY A 13 -0.01 -16.13 -3.00
C GLY A 13 -0.84 -16.86 -1.95
N GLY A 14 -0.95 -18.19 -2.08
CA GLY A 14 -1.95 -19.01 -1.38
C GLY A 14 -1.67 -19.36 0.08
N LYS A 15 -0.51 -18.99 0.62
CA LYS A 15 -0.14 -19.26 2.03
C LYS A 15 0.21 -17.96 2.76
N GLY A 16 -0.16 -17.89 4.05
CA GLY A 16 0.28 -16.83 4.97
C GLY A 16 1.79 -16.93 5.23
N GLY A 17 2.44 -15.80 5.57
CA GLY A 17 3.84 -15.80 5.98
C GLY A 17 4.90 -15.98 4.88
N ILE A 18 4.53 -16.16 3.62
CA ILE A 18 5.50 -16.37 2.51
C ILE A 18 6.27 -15.10 2.07
N GLY A 19 6.14 -13.99 2.80
CA GLY A 19 6.86 -12.74 2.50
C GLY A 19 6.23 -11.82 1.45
N LYS A 20 4.95 -12.00 1.10
CA LYS A 20 4.25 -11.16 0.09
C LYS A 20 4.38 -9.66 0.38
N SER A 21 4.11 -9.25 1.62
CA SER A 21 4.17 -7.85 2.05
C SER A 21 5.59 -7.27 1.99
N VAL A 22 6.61 -8.10 2.27
CA VAL A 22 8.02 -7.68 2.17
C VAL A 22 8.40 -7.42 0.72
N ILE A 23 8.00 -8.32 -0.19
CA ILE A 23 8.26 -8.17 -1.63
C ILE A 23 7.51 -6.95 -2.19
N SER A 24 6.21 -6.80 -1.88
CA SER A 24 5.42 -5.67 -2.39
C SER A 24 5.95 -4.33 -1.88
N THR A 25 6.37 -4.25 -0.62
CA THR A 25 6.96 -3.03 -0.03
C THR A 25 8.26 -2.63 -0.73
N ASN A 26 9.20 -3.56 -0.89
CA ASN A 26 10.48 -3.25 -1.53
C ASN A 26 10.33 -2.97 -3.03
N LEU A 27 9.40 -3.65 -3.72
CA LEU A 27 9.09 -3.36 -5.11
C LEU A 27 8.56 -1.92 -5.27
N ALA A 28 7.57 -1.54 -4.45
CA ALA A 28 7.02 -0.19 -4.47
C ALA A 28 8.09 0.87 -4.14
N LEU A 29 8.95 0.61 -3.15
CA LEU A 29 10.06 1.49 -2.80
C LEU A 29 11.03 1.65 -3.98
N GLY A 30 11.42 0.56 -4.64
CA GLY A 30 12.30 0.63 -5.82
C GLY A 30 11.70 1.44 -6.97
N ILE A 31 10.41 1.26 -7.25
CA ILE A 31 9.69 2.06 -8.26
C ILE A 31 9.64 3.54 -7.84
N ALA A 32 9.35 3.83 -6.57
CA ALA A 32 9.32 5.20 -6.05
C ALA A 32 10.70 5.88 -6.13
N LEU A 33 11.77 5.17 -5.77
CA LEU A 33 13.16 5.64 -5.88
C LEU A 33 13.59 5.90 -7.33
N SER A 34 12.94 5.28 -8.31
CA SER A 34 13.15 5.59 -9.74
C SER A 34 12.46 6.87 -10.22
N GLY A 35 11.82 7.64 -9.32
CA GLY A 35 11.15 8.90 -9.62
C GLY A 35 9.68 8.77 -10.06
N GLN A 36 9.10 7.58 -9.95
CA GLN A 36 7.70 7.34 -10.32
C GLN A 36 6.76 7.57 -9.13
N LYS A 37 5.54 8.03 -9.40
CA LYS A 37 4.47 8.10 -8.40
C LYS A 37 3.92 6.70 -8.15
N VAL A 38 4.00 6.24 -6.91
CA VAL A 38 3.58 4.90 -6.51
C VAL A 38 2.56 4.99 -5.39
N VAL A 39 1.51 4.19 -5.51
CA VAL A 39 0.59 3.90 -4.40
C VAL A 39 0.76 2.42 -4.06
N LEU A 40 1.08 2.15 -2.80
CA LEU A 40 1.13 0.79 -2.26
C LEU A 40 -0.07 0.58 -1.35
N MET A 41 -0.81 -0.49 -1.59
CA MET A 41 -2.01 -0.84 -0.84
C MET A 41 -1.89 -2.26 -0.30
N ASP A 42 -2.23 -2.43 0.97
CA ASP A 42 -2.37 -3.75 1.59
C ASP A 42 -3.82 -4.24 1.38
N GLY A 43 -3.97 -5.38 0.70
CA GLY A 43 -5.26 -6.01 0.48
C GLY A 43 -5.76 -6.85 1.67
N ASP A 44 -4.93 -7.01 2.71
CA ASP A 44 -5.28 -7.74 3.93
C ASP A 44 -5.86 -6.80 4.99
N PHE A 45 -7.20 -6.68 5.01
CA PHE A 45 -7.90 -5.81 5.96
C PHE A 45 -7.96 -6.36 7.39
N GLY A 46 -7.68 -7.65 7.59
CA GLY A 46 -7.76 -8.30 8.91
C GLY A 46 -6.44 -8.30 9.68
N SER A 47 -5.30 -8.28 8.98
CA SER A 47 -3.98 -8.35 9.58
C SER A 47 -2.92 -7.52 8.84
N SER A 48 -3.29 -6.29 8.43
CA SER A 48 -2.36 -5.43 7.69
C SER A 48 -1.07 -5.18 8.48
N ASN A 49 0.05 -5.50 7.86
CA ASN A 49 1.39 -5.33 8.44
C ASN A 49 2.20 -4.22 7.75
N LEU A 50 1.59 -3.53 6.79
CA LEU A 50 2.32 -2.62 5.91
C LEU A 50 2.89 -1.40 6.66
N HIS A 51 2.12 -0.82 7.57
CA HIS A 51 2.56 0.29 8.40
C HIS A 51 3.80 -0.08 9.23
N ALA A 52 3.82 -1.28 9.82
CA ALA A 52 4.96 -1.78 10.58
C ALA A 52 6.21 -1.97 9.71
N LEU A 53 6.06 -2.53 8.49
CA LEU A 53 7.16 -2.67 7.53
C LEU A 53 7.75 -1.33 7.09
N LEU A 54 6.93 -0.29 7.06
CA LEU A 54 7.34 1.08 6.73
C LEU A 54 7.83 1.89 7.96
N GLY A 55 7.85 1.27 9.15
CA GLY A 55 8.26 1.95 10.39
C GLY A 55 7.24 2.97 10.93
N ILE A 56 5.97 2.87 10.51
CA ILE A 56 4.88 3.74 10.95
C ILE A 56 4.20 3.07 12.16
N SER A 57 4.51 3.54 13.37
CA SER A 57 4.01 2.92 14.61
C SER A 57 2.52 3.15 14.87
N HIS A 58 2.01 4.33 14.53
CA HIS A 58 0.62 4.73 14.80
C HIS A 58 0.06 5.51 13.61
N PRO A 59 -0.48 4.82 12.58
CA PRO A 59 -1.17 5.51 11.49
C PRO A 59 -2.44 6.17 12.03
N LEU A 60 -2.61 7.47 11.76
CA LEU A 60 -3.79 8.24 12.17
C LEU A 60 -5.04 7.87 11.36
N TYR A 61 -4.83 7.45 10.11
CA TYR A 61 -5.88 7.05 9.17
C TYR A 61 -5.40 5.83 8.38
N GLY A 62 -6.29 4.88 8.17
CA GLY A 62 -6.12 3.72 7.30
C GLY A 62 -7.07 3.76 6.11
N PHE A 63 -6.87 2.81 5.19
CA PHE A 63 -7.75 2.68 4.02
C PHE A 63 -9.23 2.46 4.40
N GLN A 64 -9.49 1.75 5.50
CA GLN A 64 -10.85 1.49 5.98
C GLN A 64 -11.59 2.77 6.40
N ASP A 65 -10.87 3.77 6.93
CA ASP A 65 -11.46 5.03 7.40
C ASP A 65 -12.07 5.85 6.26
N LEU A 66 -11.57 5.69 5.04
CA LEU A 66 -12.13 6.30 3.84
C LEU A 66 -13.57 5.86 3.58
N PHE A 67 -13.94 4.65 3.99
CA PHE A 67 -15.27 4.07 3.77
C PHE A 67 -16.18 4.20 4.99
N ILE A 68 -15.61 4.13 6.21
CA ILE A 68 -16.39 4.11 7.46
C ILE A 68 -16.75 5.52 7.92
N ASN A 69 -15.81 6.47 7.87
CA ASN A 69 -15.98 7.78 8.52
C ASN A 69 -15.96 8.98 7.56
N LYS A 70 -15.74 8.77 6.25
CA LYS A 70 -15.56 9.85 5.24
C LYS A 70 -14.57 10.95 5.69
N LYS A 71 -13.64 10.65 6.60
CA LYS A 71 -12.56 11.59 6.94
C LYS A 71 -11.46 11.43 5.91
N SER A 72 -11.29 12.47 5.09
CA SER A 72 -10.14 12.57 4.19
C SER A 72 -8.93 13.07 4.99
N PRO A 73 -7.69 12.63 4.69
CA PRO A 73 -6.48 13.15 5.33
C PRO A 73 -6.30 14.68 5.22
N ASP A 74 -7.04 15.31 4.31
CA ASP A 74 -6.97 16.74 3.99
C ASP A 74 -8.02 17.61 4.70
N SER A 75 -8.77 17.07 5.67
CA SER A 75 -9.81 17.81 6.42
C SER A 75 -9.29 18.50 7.69
#